data_AF-A0A060C3E7-F1
#
_entry.id   AF-A0A060C3E7-F1
#
_cell.length_a   1.000
_cell.length_b   1.000
_cell.length_c   1.000
_cell.angle_alpha   90.00
_cell.angle_beta   90.00
_cell.angle_gamma   90.00
#
_symmetry.space_group_name_H-M   'P 1'
#
loop_
_entity.id
_entity.type
_entity.pdbx_description
1 polymer ?
#
loop_
_entity_poly.entity_id
_entity_poly.type
_entity_poly.pdbx_seq_one_letter_code
_entity_poly.pdbx_strand_id
1 'polypeptide(L)'
;GSQAENLGYEAITHASTAYITVENPALWWTWDLGEPALYTLETMLEVDDEPVDSVTQQVGIRTLVLDQSPDTDEPGTRFFRFVINGVPIFARGANWIPAHAFVATVDRDRYASLIGAAQYANMNMLRVWGAASTRPRSSMTSVTGAA
;
A
#
# COMPACT_ATOMS: atom_id res chain seq x y z
N GLY A 1 -12.62 53.26 -6.73
CA GLY A 1 -11.88 52.30 -7.59
C GLY A 1 -11.58 51.06 -6.79
N SER A 2 -11.55 49.92 -7.48
CA SER A 2 -11.33 48.52 -7.02
C SER A 2 -12.46 47.87 -6.21
N GLN A 3 -13.42 47.32 -6.96
CA GLN A 3 -14.11 46.08 -6.58
C GLN A 3 -13.12 44.93 -6.85
N ALA A 4 -12.81 44.13 -5.83
CA ALA A 4 -12.05 42.90 -6.00
C ALA A 4 -13.04 41.78 -6.33
N GLU A 5 -13.03 41.30 -7.58
CA GLU A 5 -13.79 40.13 -8.00
C GLU A 5 -13.14 38.87 -7.42
N ASN A 6 -13.83 38.24 -6.46
CA ASN A 6 -13.55 36.87 -6.05
C ASN A 6 -13.90 35.95 -7.23
N LEU A 7 -12.91 35.58 -8.03
CA LEU A 7 -13.02 34.49 -8.98
C LEU A 7 -12.96 33.17 -8.20
N GLY A 8 -14.12 32.76 -7.69
CA GLY A 8 -14.31 31.43 -7.13
C GLY A 8 -14.26 30.41 -8.25
N TYR A 9 -13.14 29.71 -8.41
CA TYR A 9 -13.08 28.51 -9.23
C TYR A 9 -13.70 27.36 -8.43
N GLU A 10 -14.92 26.94 -8.79
CA GLU A 10 -15.45 25.66 -8.33
C GLU A 10 -14.67 24.55 -9.04
N ALA A 11 -13.88 23.79 -8.29
CA ALA A 11 -13.23 22.59 -8.81
C ALA A 11 -14.30 21.53 -9.10
N ILE A 12 -14.62 21.31 -10.37
CA ILE A 12 -15.50 20.21 -10.78
C ILE A 12 -14.70 18.91 -10.64
N THR A 13 -15.12 18.06 -9.69
CA THR A 13 -14.52 16.74 -9.48
C THR A 13 -15.36 15.70 -10.23
N HIS A 14 -14.76 15.04 -11.22
CA HIS A 14 -15.36 13.87 -11.88
C HIS A 14 -14.76 12.59 -11.29
N ALA A 15 -15.61 11.60 -11.01
CA ALA A 15 -15.18 10.29 -10.52
C ALA A 15 -15.79 9.20 -11.40
N SER A 16 -14.97 8.19 -11.74
CA SER A 16 -15.39 7.02 -12.51
C SER A 16 -14.93 5.75 -11.79
N THR A 17 -15.71 4.67 -11.95
CA THR A 17 -15.45 3.36 -11.35
C THR A 17 -15.50 2.31 -12.45
N ALA A 18 -14.43 1.52 -12.57
CA ALA A 18 -14.36 0.37 -13.45
C ALA A 18 -14.25 -0.92 -12.60
N TYR A 19 -14.83 -2.01 -13.10
CA TYR A 19 -14.75 -3.33 -12.50
C TYR A 19 -13.94 -4.24 -13.42
N ILE A 20 -12.95 -4.93 -12.86
CA ILE A 20 -12.10 -5.87 -13.58
C ILE A 20 -12.19 -7.21 -12.85
N THR A 21 -12.52 -8.27 -13.57
CA THR A 21 -12.50 -9.64 -13.07
C THR A 21 -11.25 -10.33 -13.59
N VAL A 22 -10.42 -10.85 -12.70
CA VAL A 22 -9.28 -11.70 -13.05
C VAL A 22 -9.68 -13.14 -12.78
N GLU A 23 -9.82 -13.94 -13.83
CA GLU A 23 -10.10 -15.36 -13.70
C GLU A 23 -8.86 -16.10 -13.19
N ASN A 24 -9.04 -16.98 -12.20
CA ASN A 24 -7.97 -17.78 -11.58
C ASN A 24 -6.71 -16.95 -11.22
N PRO A 25 -6.84 -15.92 -10.35
CA PRO A 25 -5.74 -15.02 -10.06
C PRO A 25 -4.61 -15.74 -9.31
N ALA A 26 -3.37 -15.43 -9.67
CA ALA A 26 -2.20 -15.75 -8.85
C ALA A 26 -2.25 -14.89 -7.59
N LEU A 27 -2.49 -15.54 -6.44
CA LEU A 27 -2.62 -14.84 -5.17
C LEU A 27 -1.27 -14.36 -4.66
N TRP A 28 -1.26 -13.18 -4.05
CA TRP A 28 -0.11 -12.69 -3.31
C TRP A 28 0.01 -13.42 -1.98
N TRP A 29 1.20 -13.93 -1.69
CA TRP A 29 1.57 -14.54 -0.41
C TRP A 29 2.73 -13.80 0.25
N THR A 30 2.87 -13.99 1.56
CA THR A 30 4.10 -13.62 2.26
C THR A 30 5.24 -14.53 1.81
N TRP A 31 6.48 -14.04 1.93
CA TRP A 31 7.67 -14.76 1.44
C TRP A 31 7.85 -16.16 2.05
N ASP A 32 7.26 -16.43 3.22
CA ASP A 32 7.31 -17.71 3.92
C ASP A 32 6.24 -18.71 3.48
N LEU A 33 5.18 -18.26 2.80
CA LEU A 33 4.04 -19.10 2.40
C LEU A 33 3.95 -19.34 0.90
N GLY A 34 4.57 -18.51 0.07
CA GLY A 34 4.54 -18.66 -1.38
C GLY A 34 5.09 -17.44 -2.10
N GLU A 35 4.75 -17.34 -3.38
CA GLU A 35 5.19 -16.22 -4.19
C GLU A 35 4.39 -14.95 -3.88
N PRO A 36 5.04 -13.79 -3.70
CA PRO A 36 4.38 -12.50 -3.59
C PRO A 36 3.96 -12.01 -4.99
N ALA A 37 3.00 -12.69 -5.62
CA ALA A 37 2.53 -12.37 -6.96
C ALA A 37 1.98 -10.93 -7.04
N LEU A 38 2.51 -10.14 -7.99
CA LEU A 38 2.12 -8.76 -8.24
C LEU A 38 1.70 -8.59 -9.70
N TYR A 39 0.60 -7.86 -9.89
CA TYR A 39 0.09 -7.42 -11.18
C TYR A 39 0.41 -5.94 -11.39
N THR A 40 0.64 -5.57 -12.64
CA THR A 40 0.70 -4.16 -13.04
C THR A 40 -0.70 -3.68 -13.40
N LEU A 41 -1.26 -2.79 -12.59
CA LEU A 41 -2.50 -2.08 -12.88
C LEU A 41 -2.14 -0.70 -13.46
N GLU A 42 -2.47 -0.53 -14.73
CA GLU A 42 -2.37 0.74 -15.43
C GLU A 42 -3.77 1.35 -15.59
N THR A 43 -3.88 2.64 -15.33
CA THR A 43 -5.12 3.41 -15.51
C THR A 43 -4.78 4.64 -16.33
N MET A 44 -5.50 4.85 -17.42
CA MET A 44 -5.26 5.94 -18.35
C MET A 44 -6.48 6.85 -18.44
N LEU A 45 -6.25 8.15 -18.44
CA LEU A 45 -7.26 9.17 -18.71
C LEU A 45 -7.10 9.60 -20.16
N GLU A 46 -8.15 9.40 -20.96
CA GLU A 46 -8.22 9.83 -22.36
C GLU A 46 -9.22 10.98 -22.52
N VAL A 47 -8.89 11.93 -23.39
CA VAL A 47 -9.77 13.00 -23.85
C VAL A 47 -9.71 13.00 -25.37
N ASP A 48 -10.85 12.88 -26.04
CA ASP A 48 -10.93 12.81 -27.51
C ASP A 48 -10.02 11.72 -28.12
N ASP A 49 -9.99 10.54 -27.49
CA ASP A 49 -9.13 9.39 -27.83
C ASP A 49 -7.60 9.65 -27.72
N GLU A 50 -7.19 10.75 -27.07
CA GLU A 50 -5.79 11.04 -26.76
C GLU A 50 -5.48 10.85 -25.26
N PRO A 51 -4.38 10.17 -24.90
CA PRO A 51 -4.00 9.96 -23.51
C PRO A 51 -3.46 11.24 -22.87
N VAL A 52 -4.11 11.69 -21.80
CA VAL A 52 -3.78 12.93 -21.07
C VAL A 52 -3.02 12.64 -19.77
N ASP A 53 -3.33 11.53 -19.10
CA ASP A 53 -2.64 11.11 -17.88
C ASP A 53 -2.65 9.59 -17.74
N SER A 54 -1.68 9.04 -17.00
CA SER A 54 -1.64 7.62 -16.68
C SER A 54 -1.07 7.37 -15.29
N VAL A 55 -1.65 6.39 -14.59
CA VAL A 55 -1.18 5.92 -13.29
C VAL A 55 -0.90 4.43 -13.38
N THR A 56 0.35 4.06 -13.15
CA THR A 56 0.77 2.66 -13.02
C THR A 56 1.04 2.31 -11.56
N GLN A 57 0.52 1.16 -11.12
CA GLN A 57 0.75 0.65 -9.77
C GLN A 57 0.87 -0.88 -9.75
N GLN A 58 1.67 -1.38 -8.80
CA GLN A 58 1.77 -2.81 -8.51
C GLN A 58 0.70 -3.20 -7.50
N VAL A 59 -0.10 -4.23 -7.81
CA VAL A 59 -1.20 -4.72 -6.97
C VAL A 59 -1.06 -6.21 -6.73
N GLY A 60 -1.17 -6.64 -5.48
CA GLY A 60 -1.19 -8.06 -5.10
C GLY A 60 -2.60 -8.47 -4.71
N ILE A 61 -3.18 -9.44 -5.40
CA ILE A 61 -4.54 -9.94 -5.12
C ILE A 61 -4.46 -10.88 -3.92
N ARG A 62 -5.09 -10.51 -2.80
CA ARG A 62 -5.17 -11.33 -1.60
C ARG A 62 -6.35 -10.94 -0.73
N THR A 63 -6.80 -11.84 0.13
CA THR A 63 -7.62 -11.49 1.28
C THR A 63 -6.75 -11.42 2.53
N LEU A 64 -7.00 -10.44 3.39
CA LEU A 64 -6.34 -10.32 4.70
C LEU A 64 -7.39 -9.93 5.73
N VAL A 65 -7.61 -10.80 6.71
CA VAL A 65 -8.62 -10.64 7.75
C VAL A 65 -7.94 -10.73 9.12
N LEU A 66 -8.37 -9.88 10.05
CA LEU A 66 -8.05 -10.03 11.47
C LEU A 66 -9.17 -10.85 12.12
N ASP A 67 -8.87 -12.07 12.51
CA ASP A 67 -9.81 -12.94 13.22
C ASP A 67 -9.76 -12.63 14.72
N GLN A 68 -10.90 -12.17 15.23
CA GLN A 68 -11.17 -11.86 16.64
C GLN A 68 -12.38 -12.62 17.20
N SER A 69 -12.68 -13.78 16.60
CA SER A 69 -13.72 -14.68 17.10
C SER A 69 -13.36 -15.23 18.50
N PRO A 70 -14.36 -15.65 19.31
CA PRO A 70 -14.11 -16.29 20.58
C PRO A 70 -13.20 -17.52 20.41
N ASP A 71 -12.25 -17.68 21.31
CA ASP A 71 -11.43 -18.89 21.33
C ASP A 71 -12.27 -20.04 21.91
N THR A 72 -12.40 -21.12 21.14
CA THR A 72 -13.14 -22.31 21.54
C THR A 72 -12.37 -23.17 22.54
N ASP A 73 -11.04 -23.07 22.53
CA ASP A 73 -10.13 -23.86 23.38
C ASP A 73 -9.85 -23.12 24.70
N GLU A 74 -9.96 -21.79 24.72
CA GLU A 74 -9.79 -20.95 25.91
C GLU A 74 -11.03 -20.07 26.19
N PRO A 75 -12.02 -20.60 26.95
CA PRO A 75 -13.26 -19.89 27.25
C PRO A 75 -13.04 -18.51 27.87
N GLY A 76 -13.69 -17.49 27.29
CA GLY A 76 -13.58 -16.10 27.73
C GLY A 76 -12.48 -15.29 27.04
N THR A 77 -11.67 -15.93 26.19
CA THR A 77 -10.68 -15.26 25.34
C THR A 77 -11.15 -15.13 23.89
N ARG A 78 -10.39 -14.40 23.08
CA ARG A 78 -10.65 -14.21 21.64
C ARG A 78 -9.35 -14.39 20.89
N PHE A 79 -9.43 -14.90 19.66
CA PHE A 79 -8.29 -14.90 18.77
C PHE A 79 -7.81 -13.47 18.50
N PHE A 80 -6.52 -13.34 18.25
CA PHE A 80 -5.93 -12.17 17.61
C PHE A 80 -4.94 -12.69 16.58
N ARG A 81 -5.47 -13.14 15.44
CA ARG A 81 -4.65 -13.75 14.38
C ARG A 81 -4.99 -13.15 13.03
N PHE A 82 -3.96 -13.00 12.20
CA PHE A 82 -4.13 -12.60 10.82
C PHE A 82 -4.41 -13.85 9.98
N VAL A 83 -5.31 -13.73 9.02
CA VAL A 83 -5.68 -14.79 8.10
C VAL A 83 -5.49 -14.26 6.68
N ILE A 84 -4.55 -14.85 5.93
CA ILE A 84 -4.26 -14.48 4.55
C ILE A 84 -4.79 -15.56 3.61
N ASN A 85 -5.62 -15.19 2.64
CA ASN A 85 -6.17 -16.14 1.66
C ASN A 85 -6.84 -17.38 2.32
N GLY A 86 -7.46 -17.18 3.50
CA GLY A 86 -8.07 -18.26 4.30
C GLY A 86 -7.12 -19.05 5.20
N VAL A 87 -5.81 -18.79 5.15
CA VAL A 87 -4.79 -19.46 5.95
C VAL A 87 -4.38 -18.58 7.14
N PRO A 88 -4.55 -19.02 8.40
CA PRO A 88 -4.05 -18.30 9.56
C PRO A 88 -2.53 -18.19 9.55
N ILE A 89 -2.01 -17.00 9.84
CA ILE A 89 -0.57 -16.74 9.92
C ILE A 89 -0.16 -16.38 11.34
N PHE A 90 0.94 -16.97 11.79
CA PHE A 90 1.61 -16.54 13.00
C PHE A 90 2.52 -15.36 12.67
N ALA A 91 2.21 -14.18 13.22
CA ALA A 91 2.97 -12.96 13.00
C ALA A 91 4.32 -13.05 13.72
N ARG A 92 5.40 -13.23 12.94
CA ARG A 92 6.79 -13.23 13.42
C ARG A 92 7.44 -11.96 12.94
N GLY A 93 7.92 -11.13 13.86
CA GLY A 93 8.27 -9.78 13.49
C GLY A 93 8.88 -8.92 14.55
N ALA A 94 9.07 -7.65 14.17
CA ALA A 94 9.58 -6.60 15.03
C ALA A 94 8.76 -5.30 14.84
N ASN A 95 8.93 -4.37 15.77
CA ASN A 95 8.42 -3.01 15.61
C ASN A 95 9.45 -2.19 14.82
N TRP A 96 8.99 -1.57 13.74
CA TRP A 96 9.78 -0.68 12.90
C TRP A 96 9.71 0.75 13.43
N ILE A 97 10.88 1.33 13.70
CA ILE A 97 11.09 2.74 14.03
C ILE A 97 11.87 3.42 12.89
N PRO A 98 11.91 4.75 12.81
CA PRO A 98 12.74 5.44 11.82
C PRO A 98 14.18 4.93 11.85
N ALA A 99 14.70 4.57 10.67
CA ALA A 99 16.08 4.11 10.53
C ALA A 99 17.11 5.22 10.82
N HIS A 100 16.67 6.48 10.88
CA HIS A 100 17.49 7.64 11.17
C HIS A 100 16.64 8.77 11.76
N ALA A 101 17.28 9.68 12.54
CA ALA A 101 16.62 10.86 13.10
C ALA A 101 16.10 11.82 12.02
N PHE A 102 16.84 11.94 10.91
CA PHE A 102 16.40 12.66 9.71
C PHE A 102 15.81 11.65 8.72
N VAL A 103 14.50 11.43 8.77
CA VAL A 103 13.81 10.40 7.96
C VAL A 103 13.99 10.61 6.45
N ALA A 104 14.07 11.88 6.02
CA ALA A 104 14.24 12.26 4.62
C ALA A 104 15.63 11.90 4.05
N THR A 105 16.62 11.60 4.88
CA THR A 105 17.99 11.29 4.43
C THR A 105 18.23 9.80 4.24
N VAL A 106 17.25 8.95 4.59
CA VAL A 106 17.38 7.50 4.47
C VAL A 106 17.14 7.09 3.02
N ASP A 107 18.17 6.54 2.39
CA ASP A 107 18.09 6.03 1.02
C ASP A 107 17.32 4.71 0.91
N ARG A 108 17.00 4.33 -0.33
CA ARG A 108 16.29 3.08 -0.63
C ARG A 108 17.09 1.84 -0.23
N ASP A 109 18.40 1.88 -0.37
CA ASP A 109 19.28 0.73 -0.12
C ASP A 109 19.34 0.38 1.36
N ARG A 110 19.28 1.38 2.23
CA ARG A 110 19.17 1.19 3.67
C ARG A 110 17.85 0.51 4.05
N TYR A 111 16.72 0.92 3.45
CA TYR A 111 15.45 0.24 3.66
C TYR A 111 15.50 -1.20 3.16
N ALA A 112 16.03 -1.42 1.95
CA ALA A 112 16.17 -2.77 1.38
C ALA A 112 17.04 -3.68 2.25
N SER A 113 18.16 -3.17 2.77
CA SER A 113 19.05 -3.90 3.68
C SER A 113 18.35 -4.30 4.98
N LEU A 114 17.61 -3.38 5.61
CA LEU A 114 16.89 -3.65 6.86
C LEU A 114 15.71 -4.61 6.67
N ILE A 115 14.96 -4.48 5.57
CA ILE A 115 13.89 -5.42 5.21
C ILE A 115 14.48 -6.80 4.90
N GLY A 116 15.60 -6.84 4.18
CA GLY A 116 16.34 -8.07 3.90
C GLY A 116 16.85 -8.74 5.18
N ALA A 117 17.33 -7.97 6.16
CA ALA A 117 17.72 -8.49 7.46
C ALA A 117 16.53 -9.08 8.24
N ALA A 118 15.35 -8.45 8.18
CA ALA A 118 14.13 -8.99 8.78
C ALA A 118 13.70 -10.31 8.10
N GLN A 119 13.78 -10.37 6.78
CA GLN A 119 13.51 -11.61 6.03
C GLN A 119 14.51 -12.70 6.40
N TYR A 120 15.80 -12.38 6.48
CA TYR A 120 16.86 -13.32 6.89
C TYR A 120 16.64 -13.83 8.32
N ALA A 121 16.07 -13.02 9.20
CA ALA A 121 15.65 -13.40 10.55
C ALA A 121 14.29 -14.13 10.60
N ASN A 122 13.79 -14.62 9.47
CA ASN A 122 12.53 -15.34 9.32
C ASN A 122 11.28 -14.56 9.81
N MET A 123 11.29 -13.23 9.74
CA MET A 123 10.15 -12.37 10.04
C MET A 123 9.21 -12.25 8.84
N ASN A 124 7.91 -12.37 9.05
CA ASN A 124 6.86 -12.18 8.04
C ASN A 124 6.01 -10.91 8.25
N MET A 125 6.25 -10.16 9.33
CA MET A 125 5.54 -8.93 9.63
C MET A 125 6.45 -7.89 10.29
N LEU A 126 6.29 -6.63 9.92
CA LEU A 126 6.91 -5.49 10.60
C LEU A 126 5.82 -4.49 10.97
N ARG A 127 5.75 -4.12 12.25
CA ARG A 127 4.78 -3.12 12.74
C ARG A 127 5.41 -1.74 12.68
N VAL A 128 4.95 -0.87 11.78
CA VAL A 128 5.34 0.55 11.76
C VAL A 128 4.79 1.21 13.03
N TRP A 129 5.69 1.58 13.95
CA TRP A 129 5.31 2.20 15.21
C TRP A 129 4.92 3.67 15.02
N GLY A 130 4.01 4.20 15.84
CA GLY A 130 3.30 5.45 15.59
C GLY A 130 4.13 6.74 15.46
N ALA A 131 5.39 6.79 15.95
CA ALA A 131 6.27 7.93 15.67
C ALA A 131 7.16 7.74 14.43
N ALA A 132 7.06 6.60 13.74
CA ALA A 132 7.64 6.43 12.43
C ALA A 132 6.76 7.15 11.40
N SER A 133 7.30 8.20 10.79
CA SER A 133 6.64 8.88 9.67
C SER A 133 6.44 7.88 8.54
N THR A 134 5.18 7.65 8.15
CA THR A 134 4.86 6.91 6.93
C THR A 134 5.36 7.71 5.75
N ARG A 135 6.26 7.13 4.94
CA ARG A 135 6.72 7.80 3.71
C ARG A 135 5.48 8.13 2.86
N PRO A 136 5.27 9.37 2.41
CA PRO A 136 4.24 9.66 1.43
C PRO A 136 4.54 8.84 0.16
N ARG A 137 3.53 8.15 -0.36
CA ARG A 137 3.60 7.51 -1.68
C ARG A 137 4.01 8.62 -2.66
N SER A 138 5.09 8.43 -3.39
CA SER A 138 5.56 9.41 -4.37
C SER A 138 4.44 9.64 -5.38
N SER A 139 3.69 10.72 -5.23
CA SER A 139 2.88 11.28 -6.30
C SER A 139 3.88 11.77 -7.34
N MET A 140 3.90 11.09 -8.48
CA MET A 140 4.65 11.51 -9.64
C MET A 140 3.90 12.71 -10.21
N THR A 141 4.17 13.90 -9.67
CA THR A 141 3.74 15.15 -10.31
C THR A 141 4.62 15.34 -11.53
N SER A 142 4.12 14.96 -12.71
CA SER A 142 4.67 15.42 -13.96
C SER A 142 4.43 16.93 -14.04
N VAL A 143 5.49 17.70 -13.83
CA VAL A 143 5.53 19.10 -14.26
C VAL A 143 5.81 19.08 -15.75
N THR A 144 4.78 19.15 -16.59
CA THR A 144 4.95 19.56 -17.98
C THR A 144 5.06 21.07 -18.02
N GLY A 145 6.30 21.56 -18.03
CA GLY A 145 6.59 22.92 -18.48
C GLY A 145 6.39 22.97 -19.99
N ALA A 146 5.40 23.73 -20.44
CA ALA A 146 5.27 24.13 -21.84
C ALA A 146 6.16 25.37 -22.07
N ALA A 147 6.99 25.30 -23.11
CA ALA A 147 7.56 26.43 -23.82
C ALA A 147 7.26 26.23 -25.31
#